data_AF-A0A9E5ESC1-F1
#
_entry.id   AF-A0A9E5ESC1-F1
#
_cell.length_a   1.000
_cell.length_b   1.000
_cell.length_c   1.000
_cell.angle_alpha   90.00
_cell.angle_beta   90.00
_cell.angle_gamma   90.00
#
_symmetry.space_group_name_H-M   'P 1'
#
loop_
_entity.id
_entity.type
_entity.pdbx_description
1 polymer ?
#
loop_
_entity_poly.entity_id
_entity_poly.type
_entity_poly.pdbx_seq_one_letter_code
_entity_poly.pdbx_strand_id
1 'polypeptide(L)'
;MSSKSLFAKAGVVVASVALGSVAGSFISVSAAPTSVVVCASKSTGALRYSKAGTCKTTETKLTLGQEGPAGEKGATGATGATGPAGSYSGTVGIRTISTSAATLELADAGKVLVVTVGTDITVPADATVNFPVGTRIEIARTTGSPTLTGAAGVTVNGISAPGAASFDSGTYQQGILIKTAANTWILLKMPDQS
;
A
#
# COMPACT_ATOMS: atom_id res chain seq x y z
N MET A 1 13.57 49.19 46.20
CA MET A 1 12.37 48.33 46.09
C MET A 1 11.96 48.27 44.63
N SER A 2 11.59 47.07 44.18
CA SER A 2 10.78 46.71 42.99
C SER A 2 10.38 47.86 42.04
N SER A 3 10.64 47.84 40.73
CA SER A 3 9.97 46.92 39.81
C SER A 3 10.62 47.03 38.42
N LYS A 4 10.97 45.88 37.80
CA LYS A 4 11.46 45.79 36.43
C LYS A 4 10.27 45.81 35.47
N SER A 5 10.15 46.85 34.65
CA SER A 5 9.38 46.78 33.41
C SER A 5 10.21 46.04 32.35
N LEU A 6 9.80 44.84 31.94
CA LEU A 6 10.23 44.29 30.65
C LEU A 6 9.00 44.07 29.78
N PHE A 7 8.90 44.93 28.78
CA PHE A 7 8.20 44.67 27.53
C PHE A 7 8.88 43.47 26.85
N ALA A 8 8.19 42.34 26.72
CA ALA A 8 8.55 41.29 25.77
C ALA A 8 7.53 41.34 24.62
N LYS A 9 8.00 41.82 23.46
CA LYS A 9 7.31 41.75 22.18
C LYS A 9 7.50 40.36 21.56
N ALA A 10 6.46 39.94 20.85
CA ALA A 10 6.44 39.05 19.68
C ALA A 10 6.80 37.57 19.92
N GLY A 11 6.13 36.59 19.30
CA GLY A 11 5.10 36.64 18.27
C GLY A 11 4.49 35.25 18.11
N VAL A 12 3.21 35.27 17.75
CA VAL A 12 2.36 34.13 17.38
C VAL A 12 2.92 33.45 16.13
N VAL A 13 2.94 32.10 16.07
CA VAL A 13 2.32 31.25 15.02
C VAL A 13 2.31 29.80 15.54
N VAL A 14 1.14 29.28 15.92
CA VAL A 14 0.89 27.83 15.95
C VAL A 14 -0.09 27.56 14.81
N ALA A 15 0.44 27.08 13.69
CA ALA A 15 -0.37 26.57 12.59
C ALA A 15 -0.66 25.09 12.84
N SER A 16 -1.94 24.77 12.88
CA SER A 16 -2.54 23.46 13.11
C SER A 16 -1.99 22.40 12.15
N VAL A 17 -1.31 21.37 12.67
CA VAL A 17 -0.93 20.19 11.88
C VAL A 17 -2.05 19.16 11.98
N ALA A 18 -2.79 19.03 10.88
CA ALA A 18 -3.84 18.04 10.68
C ALA A 18 -3.24 16.61 10.55
N LEU A 19 -4.06 15.65 10.96
CA LEU A 19 -3.81 14.23 11.14
C LEU A 19 -3.25 13.53 9.89
N GLY A 20 -2.18 12.76 10.09
CA GLY A 20 -1.63 11.80 9.13
C GLY A 20 -0.82 10.74 9.87
N SER A 21 -1.52 9.75 10.40
CA SER A 21 -0.98 8.66 11.21
C SER A 21 -0.12 7.69 10.39
N VAL A 22 1.20 7.77 10.56
CA VAL A 22 2.10 6.62 10.47
C VAL A 22 3.05 6.66 11.66
N ALA A 23 2.99 5.59 12.45
CA ALA A 23 3.72 5.43 13.70
C ALA A 23 5.24 5.41 13.47
N GLY A 24 5.86 6.58 13.63
CA GLY A 24 7.28 6.74 13.83
C GLY A 24 7.45 7.94 14.73
N SER A 25 7.72 7.70 16.01
CA SER A 25 7.96 8.76 16.98
C SER A 25 9.18 9.57 16.55
N PHE A 26 8.98 10.71 15.88
CA PHE A 26 10.05 11.68 15.73
C PHE A 26 10.22 12.32 17.11
N ILE A 27 11.30 11.95 17.82
CA ILE A 27 11.80 12.79 18.91
C ILE A 27 12.30 14.05 18.23
N SER A 28 11.52 15.13 18.29
CA SER A 28 12.06 16.46 18.07
C SER A 28 13.07 16.74 19.18
N VAL A 29 14.34 16.48 18.90
CA VAL A 29 15.44 17.01 19.71
C VAL A 29 15.45 18.52 19.46
N SER A 30 14.68 19.27 20.25
CA SER A 30 15.01 20.67 20.51
C SER A 30 16.04 20.69 21.65
N ALA A 31 17.25 20.19 21.37
CA ALA A 31 18.37 20.50 22.24
C ALA A 31 18.56 22.02 22.14
N ALA A 32 18.15 22.75 23.17
CA ALA A 32 18.46 24.16 23.28
C ALA A 32 19.98 24.32 23.12
N PRO A 33 20.49 25.01 22.10
CA PRO A 33 21.93 25.11 21.92
C PRO A 33 22.46 25.98 23.06
N THR A 34 23.14 25.38 24.03
CA THR A 34 24.01 26.14 24.93
C THR A 34 25.22 26.57 24.11
N SER A 35 25.02 27.57 23.27
CA SER A 35 26.06 28.08 22.39
C SER A 35 27.20 28.66 23.24
N VAL A 36 28.43 28.36 22.85
CA VAL A 36 29.65 28.75 23.58
C VAL A 36 30.42 29.76 22.74
N VAL A 37 30.80 30.89 23.34
CA VAL A 37 31.67 31.86 22.69
C VAL A 37 33.13 31.48 22.93
N VAL A 38 33.88 31.33 21.85
CA VAL A 38 35.34 31.18 21.84
C VAL A 38 35.95 32.41 21.16
N CYS A 39 37.00 32.96 21.75
CA CYS A 39 37.73 34.09 21.20
C CYS A 39 39.09 33.61 20.70
N ALA A 40 39.36 33.81 19.42
CA ALA A 40 40.62 33.46 18.79
C ALA A 40 41.52 34.69 18.68
N SER A 41 42.75 34.63 19.20
CA SER A 41 43.73 35.71 19.01
C SER A 41 44.03 35.91 17.52
N LYS A 42 43.94 37.16 17.04
CA LYS A 42 44.23 37.48 15.63
C LYS A 42 45.71 37.34 15.25
N SER A 43 46.61 37.44 16.22
CA SER A 43 48.06 37.39 15.98
C SER A 43 48.67 36.01 16.19
N THR A 44 48.13 35.22 17.12
CA THR A 44 48.72 33.93 17.51
C THR A 44 47.82 32.73 17.23
N GLY A 45 46.54 32.95 16.91
CA GLY A 45 45.55 31.87 16.75
C GLY A 45 45.13 31.20 18.06
N ALA A 46 45.70 31.58 19.21
CA ALA A 46 45.36 31.00 20.50
C ALA A 46 43.87 31.18 20.81
N LEU A 47 43.21 30.10 21.22
CA LEU A 47 41.78 30.07 21.53
C LEU A 47 41.55 30.19 23.04
N ARG A 48 40.58 31.01 23.43
CA ARG A 48 40.08 31.05 24.82
C ARG A 48 38.56 31.00 24.86
N TYR A 49 38.02 30.28 25.83
CA TYR A 49 36.60 30.31 26.15
C TYR A 49 36.21 31.68 26.76
N SER A 50 35.04 32.20 26.39
CA SER A 50 34.47 33.43 26.94
C SER A 50 33.10 33.18 27.54
N LYS A 51 33.06 32.96 28.85
CA LYS A 51 31.81 32.87 29.63
C LYS A 51 30.98 34.15 29.56
N ALA A 52 31.63 35.31 29.42
CA ALA A 52 30.99 36.61 29.29
C ALA A 52 30.40 36.86 27.89
N GLY A 53 30.68 36.00 26.90
CA GLY A 53 30.16 36.13 25.53
C GLY A 53 30.83 37.22 24.68
N THR A 54 31.86 37.88 25.21
CA THR A 54 32.59 38.99 24.56
C THR A 54 34.06 38.64 24.29
N CYS A 55 34.58 39.17 23.19
CA CYS A 55 35.98 39.02 22.79
C CYS A 55 36.69 40.38 22.79
N LYS A 56 38.00 40.36 22.98
CA LYS A 56 38.84 41.57 22.87
C LYS A 56 38.87 42.03 21.41
N THR A 57 39.18 43.30 21.18
CA THR A 57 39.27 43.86 19.82
C THR A 57 40.36 43.21 18.96
N THR A 58 41.40 42.66 19.60
CA THR A 58 42.48 41.87 18.99
C THR A 58 42.14 40.40 18.80
N GLU A 59 40.88 40.01 19.00
CA GLU A 59 40.38 38.64 18.88
C GLU A 59 39.23 38.56 17.86
N THR A 60 39.05 37.37 17.29
CA THR A 60 37.91 37.01 16.45
C THR A 60 36.93 36.20 17.27
N LYS A 61 35.65 36.60 17.28
CA LYS A 61 34.58 35.90 17.99
C LYS A 61 34.08 34.72 17.18
N LEU A 62 34.07 33.53 17.78
CA LEU A 62 33.52 32.30 17.24
C LEU A 62 32.42 31.81 18.17
N THR A 63 31.26 31.45 17.62
CA THR A 63 30.14 30.88 18.39
C THR A 63 30.02 29.41 18.03
N LEU A 64 30.32 28.54 18.99
CA LEU A 64 30.23 27.08 18.85
C LEU A 64 28.85 26.59 19.29
N GLY A 65 28.39 25.49 18.69
CA GLY A 65 27.07 24.91 18.99
C GLY A 65 25.93 25.50 18.16
N GLN A 66 26.21 26.10 17.00
CA GLN A 66 25.17 26.33 16.01
C GLN A 66 24.89 25.00 15.30
N GLU A 67 23.63 24.58 15.31
CA GLU A 67 23.19 23.47 14.47
C GLU A 67 23.31 23.89 13.01
N GLY A 68 23.94 23.04 12.19
CA GLY A 68 24.04 23.27 10.76
C GLY A 68 22.65 23.24 10.09
N PRO A 69 22.54 23.66 8.83
CA PRO A 69 21.30 23.44 8.09
C PRO A 69 20.93 21.96 8.14
N ALA A 70 19.65 21.66 8.30
CA ALA A 70 19.15 20.29 8.22
C ALA A 70 19.64 19.66 6.90
N GLY A 71 20.11 18.41 6.95
CA GLY A 71 20.56 17.70 5.76
C GLY A 71 19.43 17.58 4.73
N GLU A 72 19.80 17.51 3.45
CA GLU A 72 18.81 17.30 2.39
C GLU A 72 18.03 16.00 2.65
N LYS A 73 16.73 16.02 2.37
CA LYS A 73 15.91 14.82 2.40
C LYS A 73 16.53 13.79 1.46
N GLY A 74 16.76 12.57 1.96
CA GLY A 74 17.27 11.47 1.14
C GLY A 74 16.38 11.23 -0.09
N ALA A 75 17.00 10.78 -1.19
CA ALA A 75 16.29 10.44 -2.41
C ALA A 75 15.15 9.44 -2.12
N THR A 76 14.01 9.63 -2.78
CA THR A 76 12.94 8.64 -2.79
C THR A 76 13.50 7.31 -3.29
N GLY A 77 13.20 6.20 -2.59
CA GLY A 77 13.62 4.87 -3.03
C GLY A 77 13.12 4.55 -4.44
N ALA A 78 13.83 3.66 -5.14
CA ALA A 78 13.40 3.22 -6.46
C ALA A 78 11.97 2.64 -6.40
N THR A 79 11.14 2.99 -7.38
CA THR A 79 9.86 2.32 -7.60
C THR A 79 10.11 0.83 -7.77
N GLY A 80 9.31 -0.02 -7.11
CA GLY A 80 9.40 -1.47 -7.27
C GLY A 80 9.19 -1.89 -8.73
N ALA A 81 9.71 -3.07 -9.10
CA ALA A 81 9.52 -3.61 -10.43
C ALA A 81 8.02 -3.74 -10.76
N THR A 82 7.62 -3.29 -11.95
CA THR A 82 6.29 -3.60 -12.49
C THR A 82 6.14 -5.11 -12.59
N GLY A 83 5.04 -5.66 -12.06
CA GLY A 83 4.74 -7.09 -12.16
C GLY A 83 4.64 -7.55 -13.62
N PRO A 84 4.82 -8.86 -13.89
CA PRO A 84 4.69 -9.38 -15.24
C PRO A 84 3.30 -9.06 -15.81
N ALA A 85 3.24 -8.52 -17.02
CA ALA A 85 2.00 -8.37 -17.76
C ALA A 85 1.44 -9.78 -18.06
N GLY A 86 0.16 -10.03 -17.75
CA GLY A 86 -0.49 -11.28 -18.11
C GLY A 86 -0.52 -11.45 -19.64
N SER A 87 0.06 -12.53 -20.15
CA SER A 87 0.05 -12.85 -21.58
C SER A 87 -1.05 -13.86 -21.88
N TYR A 88 -1.93 -13.54 -22.84
CA TYR A 88 -2.81 -14.51 -23.51
C TYR A 88 -2.15 -15.14 -24.74
N SER A 89 -0.89 -14.78 -25.04
CA SER A 89 -0.13 -15.31 -26.16
C SER A 89 0.67 -16.53 -25.68
N GLY A 90 0.09 -17.72 -25.84
CA GLY A 90 0.65 -19.00 -25.40
C GLY A 90 -0.43 -20.09 -25.30
N THR A 91 -0.04 -21.30 -24.88
CA THR A 91 -1.00 -22.32 -24.44
C THR A 91 -1.68 -21.85 -23.16
N VAL A 92 -3.00 -21.98 -23.08
CA VAL A 92 -3.71 -21.66 -21.83
C VAL A 92 -3.40 -22.71 -20.77
N GLY A 93 -3.11 -22.27 -19.56
CA GLY A 93 -2.95 -23.19 -18.42
C GLY A 93 -4.28 -23.86 -18.09
N ILE A 94 -4.25 -25.17 -17.85
CA ILE A 94 -5.45 -25.93 -17.49
C ILE A 94 -5.34 -26.41 -16.05
N ARG A 95 -6.43 -26.29 -15.28
CA ARG A 95 -6.63 -26.98 -14.00
C ARG A 95 -7.87 -27.86 -14.12
N THR A 96 -7.71 -29.17 -14.01
CA THR A 96 -8.84 -30.10 -13.95
C THR A 96 -9.39 -30.16 -12.53
N ILE A 97 -10.71 -30.03 -12.39
CA ILE A 97 -11.43 -30.14 -11.12
C ILE A 97 -12.32 -31.38 -11.20
N SER A 98 -12.00 -32.36 -10.36
CA SER A 98 -12.68 -33.67 -10.29
C SER A 98 -13.22 -33.98 -8.89
N THR A 99 -13.35 -32.96 -8.05
CA THR A 99 -13.89 -33.03 -6.69
C THR A 99 -15.20 -32.26 -6.60
N SER A 100 -16.04 -32.59 -5.61
CA SER A 100 -17.33 -31.93 -5.40
C SER A 100 -17.21 -30.50 -4.84
N ALA A 101 -16.02 -30.08 -4.42
CA ALA A 101 -15.75 -28.73 -3.95
C ALA A 101 -14.35 -28.27 -4.36
N ALA A 102 -14.21 -26.97 -4.63
CA ALA A 102 -12.94 -26.31 -4.88
C ALA A 102 -12.99 -24.84 -4.44
N THR A 103 -11.83 -24.22 -4.21
CA THR A 103 -11.71 -22.77 -3.99
C THR A 103 -10.73 -22.20 -5.01
N LEU A 104 -11.04 -21.03 -5.55
CA LEU A 104 -10.15 -20.35 -6.47
C LEU A 104 -8.88 -19.87 -5.76
N GLU A 105 -7.75 -19.99 -6.43
CA GLU A 105 -6.44 -19.53 -5.96
C GLU A 105 -5.82 -18.57 -6.98
N LEU A 106 -4.86 -17.72 -6.56
CA LEU A 106 -4.22 -16.76 -7.47
C LEU A 106 -3.63 -17.42 -8.73
N ALA A 107 -3.21 -18.68 -8.63
CA ALA A 107 -2.70 -19.45 -9.76
C ALA A 107 -3.76 -19.82 -10.80
N ASP A 108 -5.05 -19.66 -10.52
CA ASP A 108 -6.14 -19.87 -11.48
C ASP A 108 -6.33 -18.68 -12.44
N ALA A 109 -5.73 -17.53 -12.15
CA ALA A 109 -5.85 -16.34 -13.00
C ALA A 109 -5.38 -16.62 -14.43
N GLY A 110 -6.26 -16.42 -15.41
CA GLY A 110 -5.99 -16.65 -16.83
C GLY A 110 -6.03 -18.12 -17.26
N LYS A 111 -6.40 -19.06 -16.39
CA LYS A 111 -6.53 -20.49 -16.74
C LYS A 111 -7.93 -20.87 -17.21
N VAL A 112 -8.00 -22.05 -17.83
CA VAL A 112 -9.24 -22.82 -17.99
C VAL A 112 -9.36 -23.81 -16.85
N LEU A 113 -10.48 -23.75 -16.11
CA LEU A 113 -10.87 -24.72 -15.11
C LEU A 113 -11.80 -25.72 -15.78
N VAL A 114 -11.31 -26.94 -15.98
CA VAL A 114 -12.07 -28.03 -16.60
C VAL A 114 -12.75 -28.84 -15.51
N VAL A 115 -14.06 -28.66 -15.37
CA VAL A 115 -14.90 -29.31 -14.37
C VAL A 115 -15.45 -30.61 -14.94
N THR A 116 -15.25 -31.70 -14.20
CA THR A 116 -15.60 -33.07 -14.64
C THR A 116 -16.70 -33.73 -13.79
N VAL A 117 -17.06 -33.12 -12.65
CA VAL A 117 -18.11 -33.57 -11.73
C VAL A 117 -18.96 -32.39 -11.28
N GLY A 118 -20.08 -32.62 -10.59
CA GLY A 118 -20.80 -31.50 -9.94
C GLY A 118 -19.91 -30.91 -8.85
N THR A 119 -19.61 -29.62 -8.93
CA THR A 119 -18.61 -28.97 -8.06
C THR A 119 -19.09 -27.61 -7.57
N ASP A 120 -19.01 -27.39 -6.27
CA ASP A 120 -19.13 -26.05 -5.70
C ASP A 120 -17.76 -25.35 -5.72
N ILE A 121 -17.62 -24.35 -6.59
CA ILE A 121 -16.41 -23.53 -6.73
C ILE A 121 -16.59 -22.25 -5.92
N THR A 122 -15.80 -22.09 -4.87
CA THR A 122 -15.82 -20.89 -4.02
C THR A 122 -14.90 -19.81 -4.56
N VAL A 123 -15.43 -18.60 -4.75
CA VAL A 123 -14.69 -17.37 -5.01
C VAL A 123 -14.27 -16.77 -3.65
N PRO A 124 -12.96 -16.75 -3.31
CA PRO A 124 -12.48 -16.25 -2.02
C PRO A 124 -12.66 -14.73 -1.90
N ALA A 125 -12.64 -14.24 -0.66
CA ALA A 125 -12.63 -12.81 -0.39
C ALA A 125 -11.28 -12.18 -0.76
N ASP A 126 -11.29 -10.93 -1.19
CA ASP A 126 -10.07 -10.21 -1.58
C ASP A 126 -9.08 -10.04 -0.42
N ALA A 127 -9.59 -10.08 0.82
CA ALA A 127 -8.76 -10.03 2.02
C ALA A 127 -7.89 -11.29 2.21
N THR A 128 -8.27 -12.43 1.62
CA THR A 128 -7.50 -13.68 1.71
C THR A 128 -6.78 -14.00 0.40
N VAL A 129 -7.44 -13.79 -0.74
CA VAL A 129 -6.88 -14.07 -2.08
C VAL A 129 -7.24 -12.93 -3.02
N ASN A 130 -6.33 -11.97 -3.16
CA ASN A 130 -6.60 -10.74 -3.91
C ASN A 130 -6.28 -10.88 -5.41
N PHE A 131 -7.25 -11.34 -6.21
CA PHE A 131 -7.14 -11.26 -7.67
C PHE A 131 -7.19 -9.79 -8.15
N PRO A 132 -6.37 -9.36 -9.12
CA PRO A 132 -6.52 -8.04 -9.72
C PRO A 132 -7.90 -7.85 -10.40
N VAL A 133 -8.46 -6.63 -10.36
CA VAL A 133 -9.65 -6.31 -11.18
C VAL A 133 -9.31 -6.50 -12.66
N GLY A 134 -10.20 -7.15 -13.41
CA GLY A 134 -9.98 -7.54 -14.79
C GLY A 134 -9.44 -8.96 -14.97
N THR A 135 -9.12 -9.68 -13.89
CA THR A 135 -8.82 -11.12 -13.96
C THR A 135 -9.96 -11.88 -14.63
N ARG A 136 -9.61 -12.74 -15.58
CA ARG A 136 -10.52 -13.66 -16.27
C ARG A 136 -10.11 -15.09 -15.95
N ILE A 137 -11.09 -15.94 -15.68
CA ILE A 137 -10.92 -17.38 -15.48
C ILE A 137 -11.98 -18.04 -16.33
N GLU A 138 -11.56 -18.88 -17.26
CA GLU A 138 -12.49 -19.63 -18.09
C GLU A 138 -12.92 -20.89 -17.33
N ILE A 139 -14.21 -21.17 -17.35
CA ILE A 139 -14.81 -22.34 -16.73
C ILE A 139 -15.42 -23.18 -17.86
N ALA A 140 -14.90 -24.39 -18.03
CA ALA A 140 -15.39 -25.35 -18.99
C ALA A 140 -15.90 -26.58 -18.23
N ARG A 141 -17.10 -27.06 -18.54
CA ARG A 141 -17.64 -28.29 -17.94
C ARG A 141 -17.74 -29.39 -18.98
N THR A 142 -17.20 -30.57 -18.70
CA THR A 142 -17.44 -31.77 -19.53
C THR A 142 -18.72 -32.46 -19.08
N THR A 143 -18.81 -32.72 -17.77
CA THR A 143 -19.92 -33.40 -17.09
C THR A 143 -20.07 -32.83 -15.69
N GLY A 144 -21.28 -32.91 -15.10
CA GLY A 144 -21.58 -32.27 -13.82
C GLY A 144 -21.69 -30.74 -13.93
N SER A 145 -22.49 -30.12 -13.05
CA SER A 145 -22.73 -28.67 -13.09
C SER A 145 -21.88 -27.97 -12.03
N PRO A 146 -21.02 -27.02 -12.40
CA PRO A 146 -20.34 -26.20 -11.42
C PRO A 146 -21.26 -25.09 -10.90
N THR A 147 -21.26 -24.91 -9.59
CA THR A 147 -21.88 -23.77 -8.90
C THR A 147 -20.78 -22.85 -8.40
N LEU A 148 -20.74 -21.62 -8.90
CA LEU A 148 -19.79 -20.60 -8.47
C LEU A 148 -20.40 -19.79 -7.35
N THR A 149 -19.84 -19.86 -6.15
CA THR A 149 -20.38 -19.20 -4.95
C THR A 149 -19.35 -18.26 -4.34
N GLY A 150 -19.77 -17.06 -3.93
CA GLY A 150 -18.89 -16.15 -3.19
C GLY A 150 -18.68 -16.59 -1.74
N ALA A 151 -17.47 -16.45 -1.22
CA ALA A 151 -17.25 -16.44 0.23
C ALA A 151 -18.02 -15.29 0.90
N ALA A 152 -18.06 -15.24 2.24
CA ALA A 152 -18.75 -14.17 2.96
C ALA A 152 -18.30 -12.77 2.50
N GLY A 153 -19.26 -11.95 2.07
CA GLY A 153 -19.01 -10.59 1.55
C GLY A 153 -18.60 -10.52 0.07
N VAL A 154 -18.50 -11.67 -0.62
CA VAL A 154 -18.22 -11.75 -2.06
C VAL A 154 -19.52 -11.88 -2.85
N THR A 155 -19.68 -11.04 -3.85
CA THR A 155 -20.80 -11.07 -4.79
C THR A 155 -20.36 -11.73 -6.10
N VAL A 156 -21.07 -12.78 -6.50
CA VAL A 156 -20.96 -13.41 -7.82
C VAL A 156 -22.28 -13.23 -8.57
N ASN A 157 -22.24 -12.52 -9.70
CA ASN A 157 -23.39 -12.29 -10.59
C ASN A 157 -23.37 -13.27 -11.77
N GLY A 158 -24.52 -13.62 -12.37
CA GLY A 158 -24.55 -14.45 -13.60
C GLY A 158 -25.61 -15.56 -13.73
N ILE A 159 -26.66 -15.57 -12.87
CA ILE A 159 -27.78 -16.56 -12.77
C ILE A 159 -27.32 -17.89 -12.15
N SER A 160 -27.81 -18.41 -11.01
CA SER A 160 -29.15 -18.40 -10.40
C SER A 160 -29.08 -17.98 -8.92
N ALA A 161 -29.89 -16.99 -8.51
CA ALA A 161 -29.93 -16.36 -7.17
C ALA A 161 -28.72 -15.45 -6.81
N PRO A 162 -28.91 -14.40 -5.98
CA PRO A 162 -27.81 -13.56 -5.52
C PRO A 162 -26.78 -14.39 -4.75
N GLY A 163 -25.51 -14.32 -5.15
CA GLY A 163 -24.41 -14.97 -4.43
C GLY A 163 -23.97 -16.32 -5.00
N ALA A 164 -24.69 -16.88 -5.98
CA ALA A 164 -24.26 -18.06 -6.72
C ALA A 164 -24.56 -17.95 -8.24
N ALA A 165 -23.72 -18.57 -9.08
CA ALA A 165 -23.94 -18.66 -10.51
C ALA A 165 -23.68 -20.09 -11.01
N SER A 166 -24.54 -20.63 -11.87
CA SER A 166 -24.40 -21.98 -12.44
C SER A 166 -24.56 -21.92 -13.96
N PHE A 167 -23.97 -22.89 -14.65
CA PHE A 167 -24.23 -23.15 -16.06
C PHE A 167 -25.65 -23.69 -16.28
N ASP A 168 -26.15 -23.53 -17.51
CA ASP A 168 -27.48 -24.01 -17.91
C ASP A 168 -27.47 -25.55 -18.06
N SER A 169 -28.50 -26.13 -18.67
CA SER A 169 -28.63 -27.58 -18.80
C SER A 169 -27.66 -28.15 -19.84
N GLY A 170 -27.38 -29.45 -19.78
CA GLY A 170 -26.50 -30.10 -20.76
C GLY A 170 -25.02 -30.23 -20.34
N THR A 171 -24.23 -30.79 -21.25
CA THR A 171 -22.81 -31.13 -21.08
C THR A 171 -21.97 -30.38 -22.11
N TYR A 172 -20.67 -30.18 -21.84
CA TYR A 172 -19.76 -29.45 -22.75
C TYR A 172 -20.11 -27.97 -22.94
N GLN A 173 -20.42 -27.27 -21.83
CA GLN A 173 -20.61 -25.83 -21.82
C GLN A 173 -19.36 -25.09 -21.33
N GLN A 174 -19.26 -23.82 -21.71
CA GLN A 174 -18.17 -22.93 -21.28
C GLN A 174 -18.68 -21.54 -20.90
N GLY A 175 -17.96 -20.87 -20.02
CA GLY A 175 -18.24 -19.51 -19.58
C GLY A 175 -16.99 -18.86 -18.99
N ILE A 176 -17.04 -17.56 -18.78
CA ILE A 176 -15.91 -16.77 -18.29
C ILE A 176 -16.34 -16.07 -17.02
N LEU A 177 -15.60 -16.32 -15.95
CA LEU A 177 -15.68 -15.60 -14.68
C LEU A 177 -14.73 -14.42 -14.71
N ILE A 178 -15.23 -13.21 -14.43
CA ILE A 178 -14.46 -11.95 -14.51
C ILE A 178 -14.59 -11.18 -13.21
N LYS A 179 -13.46 -10.74 -12.63
CA LYS A 179 -13.46 -9.81 -11.50
C LYS A 179 -13.69 -8.39 -11.99
N THR A 180 -14.77 -7.75 -11.55
CA THR A 180 -15.17 -6.40 -12.03
C THR A 180 -14.94 -5.30 -11.01
N ALA A 181 -14.93 -5.63 -9.72
CA ALA A 181 -14.57 -4.72 -8.63
C ALA A 181 -14.10 -5.51 -7.40
N ALA A 182 -13.80 -4.81 -6.30
CA ALA A 182 -13.50 -5.47 -5.03
C ALA A 182 -14.65 -6.41 -4.61
N ASN A 183 -14.33 -7.65 -4.26
CA ASN A 183 -15.27 -8.71 -3.90
C ASN A 183 -16.45 -8.89 -4.87
N THR A 184 -16.31 -8.47 -6.13
CA THR A 184 -17.41 -8.45 -7.11
C THR A 184 -17.00 -9.11 -8.41
N TRP A 185 -17.76 -10.13 -8.81
CA TRP A 185 -17.49 -10.96 -9.96
C TRP A 185 -18.73 -11.13 -10.84
N ILE A 186 -18.51 -11.40 -12.11
CA ILE A 186 -19.56 -11.75 -13.07
C ILE A 186 -19.18 -13.02 -13.82
N LEU A 187 -20.09 -13.98 -13.88
CA LEU A 187 -20.04 -15.12 -14.79
C LEU A 187 -20.83 -14.75 -16.05
N LEU A 188 -20.14 -14.77 -17.20
CA LEU A 188 -20.75 -14.65 -18.51
C LEU A 188 -20.71 -16.03 -19.19
N LYS A 189 -21.86 -16.52 -19.64
CA LYS A 189 -22.00 -17.80 -20.35
C LYS A 189 -22.82 -17.63 -21.62
N MET A 190 -22.68 -18.55 -22.57
CA MET A 190 -23.64 -18.66 -23.66
C MET A 190 -24.93 -19.31 -23.13
N PRO A 191 -26.11 -18.72 -23.35
CA PRO A 191 -27.37 -19.37 -23.01
C PRO A 191 -27.61 -20.59 -23.90
N ASP A 192 -28.26 -21.61 -23.37
CA ASP A 192 -28.71 -22.76 -24.17
C ASP A 192 -29.64 -22.27 -25.30
N GLN A 193 -29.37 -22.68 -26.54
CA GLN A 193 -30.30 -22.51 -27.65
C GLN A 193 -31.35 -23.61 -27.52
N SER A 194 -32.57 -23.24 -27.09
CA SER A 194 -33.72 -24.14 -26.97
C SER A 194 -34.20 -24.64 -28.32
#